data_AF-A0AAD7P9V0-F1
#
_entry.id   AF-A0AAD7P9V0-F1
#
_cell.length_a   1.000
_cell.length_b   1.000
_cell.length_c   1.000
_cell.angle_alpha   90.00
_cell.angle_beta   90.00
_cell.angle_gamma   90.00
#
_symmetry.space_group_name_H-M   'P 1'
#
loop_
_entity.id
_entity.type
_entity.pdbx_description
1 polymer ?
#
loop_
_entity_poly.entity_id
_entity_poly.type
_entity_poly.pdbx_seq_one_letter_code
_entity_poly.pdbx_strand_id
1 'polypeptide(L)'
;MLQGDPWRVEGEPNMIWDEMASSIRNTAREVLGESKGRGPPTKETWWWNEEVQQAIKAKKECYKRLHKCRNEDNYKCFRQARKDAKKAVREARGKACEGLYQKLETKDGEKDIYRIAKQRERRTKDLIRIKCIKDEADRVLVKEDEINERWQTYFDTLFNEESRGDFGDLDVTFDDTNRRFVRRIRAQEG
;
A
#
# COMPACT_ATOMS: atom_id res chain seq x y z
N MET A 1 -31.83 0.51 -47.13
CA MET A 1 -30.37 0.58 -46.97
C MET A 1 -30.09 0.38 -45.49
N LEU A 2 -29.57 -0.79 -45.09
CA LEU A 2 -29.28 -1.08 -43.68
C LEU A 2 -27.97 -0.40 -43.32
N GLN A 3 -28.00 0.44 -42.28
CA GLN A 3 -26.82 0.99 -41.63
C GLN A 3 -25.92 -0.16 -41.20
N GLY A 4 -24.66 -0.15 -41.65
CA GLY A 4 -23.65 -1.11 -41.25
C GLY A 4 -23.37 -0.99 -39.75
N ASP A 5 -23.31 -2.14 -39.09
CA ASP A 5 -23.03 -2.27 -37.67
C ASP A 5 -21.67 -1.62 -37.34
N PRO A 6 -21.57 -0.65 -36.41
CA PRO A 6 -20.31 0.06 -36.12
C PRO A 6 -19.19 -0.85 -35.59
N TRP A 7 -19.54 -2.10 -35.25
CA TRP A 7 -18.68 -3.08 -34.59
C TRP A 7 -18.22 -4.22 -35.49
N ARG A 8 -18.55 -4.22 -36.78
CA ARG A 8 -18.01 -5.20 -37.72
C ARG A 8 -16.61 -4.77 -38.15
N VAL A 9 -15.62 -5.03 -37.29
CA VAL A 9 -14.21 -4.89 -37.64
C VAL A 9 -13.79 -6.18 -38.34
N GLU A 10 -13.72 -6.17 -39.67
CA GLU A 10 -13.13 -7.27 -40.44
C GLU A 10 -11.62 -7.12 -40.42
N GLY A 11 -10.95 -8.01 -39.69
CA GLY A 11 -9.50 -8.01 -39.51
C GLY A 11 -9.01 -9.24 -38.76
N GLU A 12 -7.71 -9.54 -38.89
CA GLU A 12 -7.05 -10.57 -38.08
C GLU A 12 -7.32 -10.32 -36.59
N PRO A 13 -7.71 -11.33 -35.79
CA PRO A 13 -8.09 -11.15 -34.39
C PRO A 13 -7.06 -10.36 -33.57
N ASN A 14 -5.77 -10.59 -33.81
CA ASN A 14 -4.69 -9.89 -33.13
C ASN A 14 -4.71 -8.38 -33.39
N MET A 15 -5.05 -7.96 -34.61
CA MET A 15 -5.12 -6.55 -34.99
C MET A 15 -6.28 -5.83 -34.28
N ILE A 16 -7.43 -6.50 -34.18
CA ILE A 16 -8.61 -5.97 -33.47
C ILE A 16 -8.29 -5.80 -31.98
N TRP A 17 -7.61 -6.78 -31.38
CA TRP A 17 -7.15 -6.71 -29.99
C TRP A 17 -6.16 -5.57 -29.76
N ASP A 18 -5.20 -5.39 -30.67
CA ASP A 18 -4.20 -4.32 -30.58
C ASP A 18 -4.84 -2.94 -30.72
N GLU A 19 -5.83 -2.78 -31.60
CA GLU A 19 -6.56 -1.54 -31.79
C GLU A 19 -7.39 -1.18 -30.55
N MET A 20 -8.16 -2.14 -30.02
CA MET A 20 -8.91 -1.98 -28.78
C MET A 20 -7.99 -1.63 -27.61
N ALA A 21 -6.89 -2.38 -27.44
CA ALA A 21 -5.93 -2.14 -26.36
C ALA A 21 -5.24 -0.78 -26.50
N SER A 22 -5.00 -0.30 -27.72
CA SER A 22 -4.41 1.01 -27.97
C SER A 22 -5.40 2.13 -27.66
N SER A 23 -6.66 1.98 -28.06
CA SER A 23 -7.74 2.92 -27.74
C SER A 23 -7.89 3.11 -26.22
N ILE A 24 -7.99 2.00 -25.46
CA ILE A 24 -8.08 2.03 -23.99
C ILE A 24 -6.86 2.71 -23.37
N ARG A 25 -5.63 2.37 -23.82
CA ARG A 25 -4.40 2.98 -23.30
C ARG A 25 -4.32 4.48 -23.59
N ASN A 26 -4.77 4.91 -24.76
CA ASN A 26 -4.76 6.33 -25.14
C ASN A 26 -5.77 7.14 -24.30
N THR A 27 -6.99 6.64 -24.14
CA THR A 27 -7.98 7.29 -23.27
C THR A 27 -7.51 7.33 -21.82
N ALA A 28 -6.96 6.23 -21.31
CA ALA A 28 -6.40 6.19 -19.96
C ALA A 28 -5.24 7.18 -19.80
N ARG A 29 -4.35 7.30 -20.79
CA ARG A 29 -3.26 8.28 -20.80
C ARG A 29 -3.77 9.72 -20.78
N GLU A 30 -4.81 10.03 -21.55
CA GLU A 30 -5.38 11.38 -21.63
C GLU A 30 -6.08 11.78 -20.32
N VAL A 31 -6.89 10.89 -19.76
CA VAL A 31 -7.68 11.18 -18.55
C VAL A 31 -6.83 11.09 -17.27
N LEU A 32 -5.95 10.09 -17.17
CA LEU A 32 -5.21 9.77 -15.94
C LEU A 32 -3.74 10.20 -15.99
N GLY A 33 -3.22 10.56 -17.16
CA GLY A 33 -1.79 10.82 -17.37
C GLY A 33 -0.92 9.55 -17.37
N GLU A 34 0.38 9.71 -17.62
CA GLU A 34 1.35 8.62 -17.48
C GLU A 34 2.12 8.74 -16.16
N SER A 35 2.10 7.69 -15.34
CA SER A 35 3.03 7.58 -14.23
C SER A 35 4.42 7.17 -14.74
N LYS A 36 5.49 7.71 -14.17
CA LYS A 36 6.88 7.27 -14.43
C LYS A 36 7.17 5.90 -13.78
N GLY A 37 6.26 4.93 -13.94
CA GLY A 37 6.33 3.59 -13.35
C GLY A 37 6.60 3.57 -11.83
N ARG A 38 6.82 2.37 -11.29
CA ARG A 38 7.60 2.24 -10.06
C ARG A 38 9.03 2.61 -10.43
N GLY A 39 9.55 3.69 -9.85
CA GLY A 39 10.99 3.94 -9.86
C GLY A 39 11.76 2.71 -9.33
N PRO A 40 13.09 2.68 -9.48
CA PRO A 40 13.92 1.60 -8.92
C PRO A 40 13.49 1.35 -7.47
N PRO A 41 13.42 0.10 -6.99
CA PRO A 41 13.07 -0.19 -5.60
C PRO A 41 14.00 0.61 -4.68
N THR A 42 13.56 1.79 -4.25
CA THR A 42 14.43 2.76 -3.63
C THR A 42 14.20 2.68 -2.14
N LYS A 43 15.31 2.50 -1.42
CA LYS A 43 15.47 2.36 0.04
C LYS A 43 15.29 0.98 0.67
N GLU A 44 14.87 -0.07 -0.03
CA GLU A 44 14.84 -1.41 0.61
C GLU A 44 16.20 -2.12 0.67
N THR A 45 17.22 -1.58 -0.01
CA THR A 45 18.57 -2.17 -0.13
C THR A 45 19.60 -1.66 0.89
N TRP A 46 19.24 -0.78 1.83
CA TRP A 46 20.21 -0.23 2.78
C TRP A 46 20.80 -1.25 3.77
N TRP A 47 20.13 -2.39 3.97
CA TRP A 47 20.62 -3.53 4.76
C TRP A 47 21.21 -4.65 3.87
N TRP A 48 21.35 -4.41 2.57
CA TRP A 48 21.83 -5.41 1.61
C TRP A 48 23.36 -5.41 1.56
N ASN A 49 23.99 -6.46 2.10
CA ASN A 49 25.44 -6.60 2.16
C ASN A 49 25.93 -7.83 1.37
N GLU A 50 27.25 -7.95 1.20
CA GLU A 50 27.88 -9.05 0.47
C GLU A 50 27.53 -10.43 1.08
N GLU A 51 27.48 -10.52 2.41
CA GLU A 51 27.12 -11.76 3.13
C GLU A 51 25.70 -12.24 2.77
N VAL A 52 24.73 -11.32 2.72
CA VAL A 52 23.34 -11.61 2.31
C VAL A 52 23.28 -12.04 0.86
N GLN A 53 24.05 -11.39 -0.03
CA GLN A 53 24.12 -11.77 -1.44
C GLN A 53 24.64 -13.19 -1.62
N GLN A 54 25.75 -13.52 -0.98
CA GLN A 54 26.38 -14.84 -1.04
C GLN A 54 25.45 -15.91 -0.47
N ALA A 55 24.82 -15.67 0.68
CA ALA A 55 23.90 -16.62 1.28
C ALA A 55 22.64 -16.86 0.42
N ILE A 56 22.10 -15.81 -0.21
CA ILE A 56 20.97 -15.94 -1.14
C ILE A 56 21.37 -16.66 -2.43
N LYS A 57 22.58 -16.40 -2.94
CA LYS A 57 23.12 -17.10 -4.11
C LYS A 57 23.29 -18.59 -3.82
N ALA A 58 23.91 -18.95 -2.69
CA ALA A 58 24.07 -20.34 -2.25
C ALA A 58 22.72 -21.04 -2.08
N LYS A 59 21.73 -20.37 -1.46
CA LYS A 59 20.36 -20.89 -1.35
C LYS A 59 19.74 -21.17 -2.74
N LYS A 60 19.88 -20.24 -3.69
CA LYS A 60 19.37 -20.40 -5.06
C LYS A 60 20.06 -21.57 -5.78
N GLU A 61 21.36 -21.76 -5.56
CA GLU A 61 22.12 -22.87 -6.14
C GLU A 61 21.71 -24.23 -5.57
N CYS A 62 21.59 -24.39 -4.23
CA CYS A 62 21.06 -25.64 -3.66
C CYS A 62 19.61 -25.89 -4.15
N TYR A 63 18.78 -24.84 -4.31
CA TYR A 63 17.42 -25.01 -4.84
C TYR A 63 17.43 -25.51 -6.29
N LYS A 64 18.30 -24.97 -7.15
CA LYS A 64 18.47 -25.48 -8.53
C LYS A 64 18.89 -26.95 -8.55
N ARG A 65 19.81 -27.36 -7.65
CA ARG A 65 20.24 -28.77 -7.53
C ARG A 65 19.09 -29.67 -7.07
N LEU A 66 18.34 -29.26 -6.05
CA LEU A 66 17.16 -29.97 -5.55
C LEU A 66 16.07 -30.11 -6.61
N HIS A 67 15.84 -29.06 -7.40
CA HIS A 67 14.85 -29.07 -8.47
C HIS A 67 15.26 -30.00 -9.62
N LYS A 68 16.56 -30.11 -9.92
CA LYS A 68 17.07 -31.02 -10.95
C LYS A 68 17.03 -32.48 -10.48
N CYS A 69 17.47 -32.74 -9.25
CA CYS A 69 17.52 -34.08 -8.67
C CYS A 69 17.00 -34.04 -7.24
N ARG A 70 15.84 -34.66 -7.02
CA ARG A 70 15.19 -34.71 -5.71
C ARG A 70 15.75 -35.86 -4.87
N ASN A 71 16.89 -35.63 -4.25
CA ASN A 71 17.54 -36.56 -3.31
C ASN A 71 17.62 -35.94 -1.89
N GLU A 72 17.91 -36.79 -0.90
CA GLU A 72 17.99 -36.39 0.51
C GLU A 72 19.13 -35.38 0.76
N ASP A 73 20.26 -35.53 0.08
CA ASP A 73 21.42 -34.65 0.26
C ASP A 73 21.19 -33.24 -0.30
N ASN A 74 20.56 -33.11 -1.47
CA ASN A 74 20.18 -31.81 -2.02
C ASN A 74 19.10 -31.16 -1.16
N TYR A 75 18.20 -31.95 -0.56
CA TYR A 75 17.21 -31.44 0.38
C TYR A 75 17.87 -30.89 1.65
N LYS A 76 18.85 -31.61 2.22
CA LYS A 76 19.65 -31.14 3.36
C LYS A 76 20.47 -29.89 3.02
N CYS A 77 21.15 -29.85 1.87
CA CYS A 77 21.87 -28.66 1.34
C CYS A 77 20.95 -27.45 1.30
N PHE A 78 19.78 -27.59 0.64
CA PHE A 78 18.83 -26.50 0.50
C PHE A 78 18.28 -26.05 1.86
N ARG A 79 17.96 -26.98 2.75
CA ARG A 79 17.48 -26.67 4.11
C ARG A 79 18.52 -25.82 4.86
N GLN A 80 19.79 -26.21 4.80
CA GLN A 80 20.88 -25.50 5.46
C GLN A 80 21.09 -24.11 4.86
N ALA A 81 21.28 -24.02 3.53
CA ALA A 81 21.45 -22.73 2.84
C ALA A 81 20.23 -21.80 3.02
N ARG A 82 19.02 -22.32 3.16
CA ARG A 82 17.82 -21.55 3.49
C ARG A 82 17.87 -20.98 4.92
N LYS A 83 18.37 -21.74 5.90
CA LYS A 83 18.59 -21.25 7.27
C LYS A 83 19.67 -20.17 7.29
N ASP A 84 20.78 -20.40 6.60
CA ASP A 84 21.91 -19.45 6.55
C ASP A 84 21.50 -18.14 5.89
N ALA A 85 20.75 -18.19 4.77
CA ALA A 85 20.19 -17.00 4.16
C ALA A 85 19.24 -16.24 5.08
N LYS A 86 18.39 -16.95 5.85
CA LYS A 86 17.51 -16.31 6.85
C LYS A 86 18.32 -15.64 7.96
N LYS A 87 19.39 -16.30 8.44
CA LYS A 87 20.28 -15.79 9.47
C LYS A 87 21.00 -14.52 8.98
N ALA A 88 21.63 -14.57 7.82
CA ALA A 88 22.31 -13.42 7.22
C ALA A 88 21.37 -12.22 7.04
N VAL A 89 20.15 -12.45 6.54
CA VAL A 89 19.15 -11.37 6.40
C VAL A 89 18.74 -10.79 7.75
N ARG A 90 18.53 -11.64 8.78
CA ARG A 90 18.21 -11.17 10.14
C ARG A 90 19.34 -10.33 10.71
N GLU A 91 20.57 -10.78 10.60
CA GLU A 91 21.76 -10.09 11.11
C GLU A 91 21.99 -8.76 10.40
N ALA A 92 21.90 -8.74 9.07
CA ALA A 92 22.06 -7.52 8.30
C ALA A 92 20.98 -6.49 8.61
N ARG A 93 19.71 -6.92 8.76
CA ARG A 93 18.61 -6.05 9.20
C ARG A 93 18.78 -5.58 10.64
N GLY A 94 19.28 -6.44 11.52
CA GLY A 94 19.60 -6.10 12.91
C GLY A 94 20.63 -4.99 12.97
N LYS A 95 21.79 -5.18 12.33
CA LYS A 95 22.87 -4.19 12.23
C LYS A 95 22.40 -2.87 11.62
N ALA A 96 21.62 -2.94 10.55
CA ALA A 96 21.07 -1.75 9.91
C ALA A 96 20.16 -0.96 10.87
N CYS A 97 19.29 -1.64 11.61
CA CYS A 97 18.38 -1.00 12.56
C CYS A 97 19.00 -0.68 13.92
N GLU A 98 20.25 -1.06 14.20
CA GLU A 98 20.88 -0.93 15.52
C GLU A 98 20.93 0.52 16.00
N GLY A 99 21.35 1.45 15.14
CA GLY A 99 21.34 2.88 15.46
C GLY A 99 19.94 3.47 15.66
N LEU A 100 18.89 2.86 15.10
CA LEU A 100 17.51 3.22 15.43
C LEU A 100 17.14 2.73 16.84
N TYR A 101 17.49 1.49 17.18
CA TYR A 101 17.23 0.93 18.51
C TYR A 101 17.93 1.70 19.62
N GLN A 102 19.19 2.07 19.43
CA GLN A 102 19.94 2.92 20.38
C GLN A 102 19.26 4.28 20.61
N LYS A 103 18.72 4.89 19.55
CA LYS A 103 17.99 6.16 19.70
C LYS A 103 16.68 6.00 20.46
N LEU A 104 15.98 4.87 20.31
CA LEU A 104 14.72 4.61 21.04
C LEU A 104 14.90 4.56 22.56
N GLU A 105 16.10 4.32 23.06
CA GLU A 105 16.42 4.39 24.50
C GLU A 105 16.45 5.84 25.02
N THR A 106 16.39 6.83 24.12
CA THR A 106 16.34 8.26 24.45
C THR A 106 14.92 8.83 24.29
N LYS A 107 14.60 9.88 25.06
CA LYS A 107 13.31 10.59 24.95
C LYS A 107 13.05 11.16 23.55
N ASP A 108 14.09 11.51 22.80
CA ASP A 108 13.97 12.02 21.43
C ASP A 108 13.67 10.91 20.42
N GLY A 109 14.20 9.70 20.63
CA GLY A 109 13.89 8.54 19.79
C GLY A 109 12.44 8.06 19.92
N GLU A 110 11.81 8.27 21.09
CA GLU A 110 10.38 7.98 21.26
C GLU A 110 9.53 8.79 20.24
N LYS A 111 9.85 10.07 20.01
CA LYS A 111 9.13 10.87 18.99
C LYS A 111 9.38 10.36 17.57
N ASP A 112 10.56 9.81 17.31
CA ASP A 112 10.93 9.27 16.00
C ASP A 112 10.13 8.01 15.61
N ILE A 113 9.75 7.15 16.56
CA ILE A 113 8.91 5.97 16.22
C ILE A 113 7.54 6.39 15.73
N TYR A 114 6.92 7.39 16.38
CA TYR A 114 5.63 7.93 15.98
C TYR A 114 5.72 8.61 14.60
N ARG A 115 6.83 9.32 14.33
CA ARG A 115 7.10 9.93 13.03
C ARG A 115 7.24 8.87 11.93
N ILE A 116 7.97 7.79 12.17
CA ILE A 116 8.13 6.68 11.23
C ILE A 116 6.78 5.97 11.00
N ALA A 117 6.02 5.71 12.05
CA ALA A 117 4.69 5.10 11.96
C ALA A 117 3.73 5.94 11.11
N LYS A 118 3.66 7.26 11.39
CA LYS A 118 2.83 8.21 10.63
C LYS A 118 3.27 8.30 9.16
N GLN A 119 4.57 8.24 8.88
CA GLN A 119 5.05 8.21 7.49
C GLN A 119 4.63 6.93 6.77
N ARG A 120 4.68 5.77 7.43
CA ARG A 120 4.22 4.49 6.85
C ARG A 120 2.73 4.51 6.56
N GLU A 121 1.93 4.96 7.52
CA GLU A 121 0.48 5.13 7.36
C GLU A 121 0.15 6.04 6.15
N ARG A 122 0.86 7.17 6.01
CA ARG A 122 0.68 8.07 4.86
C ARG A 122 1.05 7.41 3.53
N ARG A 123 2.05 6.52 3.50
CA ARG A 123 2.45 5.80 2.28
C ARG A 123 1.45 4.72 1.87
N THR A 124 0.67 4.17 2.82
CA THR A 124 -0.35 3.16 2.55
C THR A 124 -1.71 3.75 2.19
N LYS A 125 -1.89 5.06 2.31
CA LYS A 125 -3.12 5.75 1.93
C LYS A 125 -3.01 6.21 0.48
N ASP A 126 -3.94 5.77 -0.37
CA ASP A 126 -4.04 6.20 -1.77
C ASP A 126 -4.36 7.70 -1.87
N LEU A 127 -5.08 8.23 -0.88
CA LEU A 127 -5.39 9.64 -0.70
C LEU A 127 -4.88 10.10 0.67
N ILE A 128 -3.79 10.89 0.67
CA ILE A 128 -3.24 11.48 1.91
C ILE A 128 -4.13 12.62 2.44
N ARG A 129 -4.88 13.27 1.54
CA ARG A 129 -5.86 14.32 1.82
C ARG A 129 -7.12 13.97 1.05
N ILE A 130 -8.28 14.03 1.70
CA ILE A 130 -9.58 13.87 1.03
C ILE A 130 -9.69 15.01 0.02
N LYS A 131 -9.84 14.68 -1.27
CA LYS A 131 -9.94 15.64 -2.37
C LYS A 131 -11.38 15.82 -2.87
N CYS A 132 -12.34 15.18 -2.23
CA CYS A 132 -13.72 15.23 -2.65
C CYS A 132 -14.68 15.12 -1.47
N ILE A 133 -15.71 15.96 -1.47
CA ILE A 133 -16.77 16.00 -0.46
C ILE A 133 -18.10 16.15 -1.19
N LYS A 134 -19.17 15.57 -0.65
CA LYS A 134 -20.50 15.74 -1.21
C LYS A 134 -21.17 17.01 -0.68
N ASP A 135 -21.86 17.73 -1.56
CA ASP A 135 -22.79 18.78 -1.17
C ASP A 135 -24.12 18.19 -0.67
N GLU A 136 -25.04 19.04 -0.21
CA GLU A 136 -26.37 18.62 0.26
C GLU A 136 -27.25 18.03 -0.85
N ALA A 137 -26.91 18.29 -2.12
CA ALA A 137 -27.57 17.73 -3.29
C ALA A 137 -26.87 16.46 -3.80
N ASP A 138 -26.05 15.80 -2.96
CA ASP A 138 -25.31 14.58 -3.25
C ASP A 138 -24.26 14.71 -4.38
N ARG A 139 -23.91 15.94 -4.78
CA ARG A 139 -22.92 16.22 -5.83
C ARG A 139 -21.51 16.23 -5.26
N VAL A 140 -20.58 15.60 -5.98
CA VAL A 140 -19.17 15.49 -5.55
C VAL A 140 -18.41 16.77 -5.92
N LEU A 141 -18.03 17.55 -4.91
CA LEU A 141 -17.17 18.72 -5.03
C LEU A 141 -15.71 18.28 -5.04
N VAL A 142 -14.91 18.85 -5.94
CA VAL A 142 -13.49 18.48 -6.15
C VAL A 142 -12.56 19.70 -6.06
N LYS A 143 -13.08 20.92 -6.28
CA LYS A 143 -12.30 22.15 -6.16
C LYS A 143 -12.12 22.55 -4.70
N GLU A 144 -10.94 23.07 -4.37
CA GLU A 144 -10.57 23.42 -2.99
C GLU A 144 -11.45 24.54 -2.42
N ASP A 145 -11.80 25.54 -3.23
CA ASP A 145 -12.68 26.65 -2.82
C ASP A 145 -14.10 26.16 -2.51
N GLU A 146 -14.69 25.34 -3.40
CA GLU A 146 -16.03 24.74 -3.22
C GLU A 146 -16.08 23.82 -1.98
N ILE A 147 -15.00 23.07 -1.75
CA ILE A 147 -14.86 22.22 -0.55
C ILE A 147 -14.80 23.07 0.72
N ASN A 148 -14.05 24.18 0.70
CA ASN A 148 -13.92 25.06 1.86
C ASN A 148 -15.22 25.79 2.19
N GLU A 149 -15.95 26.29 1.19
CA GLU A 149 -17.28 26.88 1.36
C GLU A 149 -18.25 25.85 1.96
N ARG A 150 -18.28 24.61 1.43
CA ARG A 150 -19.10 23.53 1.97
C ARG A 150 -18.82 23.23 3.45
N TRP A 151 -17.54 23.26 3.86
CA TRP A 151 -17.13 23.10 5.26
C TRP A 151 -17.60 24.26 6.13
N GLN A 152 -17.48 25.51 5.65
CA GLN A 152 -17.97 26.68 6.37
C GLN A 152 -19.47 26.58 6.60
N THR A 153 -20.26 26.34 5.55
CA THR A 153 -21.71 26.19 5.67
C THR A 153 -22.08 25.03 6.60
N TYR A 154 -21.41 23.88 6.49
CA TYR A 154 -21.66 22.73 7.38
C TYR A 154 -21.49 23.09 8.86
N PHE A 155 -20.36 23.71 9.21
CA PHE A 155 -20.07 24.04 10.61
C PHE A 155 -20.91 25.22 11.10
N ASP A 156 -21.19 26.20 10.27
CA ASP A 156 -22.08 27.31 10.61
C ASP A 156 -23.49 26.80 10.92
N THR A 157 -24.03 25.91 10.11
CA THR A 157 -25.31 25.23 10.38
C THR A 157 -25.22 24.39 11.65
N LEU A 158 -24.17 23.56 11.80
CA LEU A 158 -23.99 22.67 12.95
C LEU A 158 -23.91 23.41 14.30
N PHE A 159 -23.27 24.58 14.34
CA PHE A 159 -23.06 25.32 15.59
C PHE A 159 -24.10 26.41 15.86
N ASN A 160 -24.84 26.87 14.85
CA ASN A 160 -25.79 27.98 15.01
C ASN A 160 -27.26 27.59 14.82
N GLU A 161 -27.58 26.42 14.27
CA GLU A 161 -28.94 25.90 14.33
C GLU A 161 -29.17 25.18 15.67
N GLU A 162 -30.07 25.72 16.49
CA GLU A 162 -30.59 25.04 17.67
C GLU A 162 -31.33 23.78 17.20
N SER A 163 -30.65 22.63 17.24
CA SER A 163 -31.26 21.32 17.00
C SER A 163 -32.37 21.09 18.04
N ARG A 164 -33.62 21.40 17.67
CA ARG A 164 -34.77 20.67 18.20
C ARG A 164 -34.61 19.24 17.73
N GLY A 165 -34.09 18.41 18.63
CA GLY A 165 -33.61 17.08 18.34
C GLY A 165 -34.59 16.23 17.54
N ASP A 166 -34.10 15.73 16.42
CA ASP A 166 -34.31 14.35 16.05
C ASP A 166 -32.96 13.85 15.49
N PHE A 167 -32.23 13.07 16.30
CA PHE A 167 -31.14 12.26 15.78
C PHE A 167 -31.77 11.11 14.99
N GLY A 168 -32.38 11.46 13.86
CA GLY A 168 -32.95 10.51 12.92
C GLY A 168 -31.81 9.70 12.30
N ASP A 169 -31.66 8.48 12.80
CA ASP A 169 -31.08 7.31 12.15
C ASP A 169 -29.96 7.61 11.14
N LEU A 170 -28.87 8.22 11.62
CA LEU A 170 -27.60 8.07 10.91
C LEU A 170 -27.24 6.59 11.05
N ASP A 171 -27.43 5.83 9.98
CA ASP A 171 -26.87 4.50 9.80
C ASP A 171 -25.35 4.62 9.80
N VAL A 172 -24.79 4.75 11.01
CA VAL A 172 -23.36 4.70 11.25
C VAL A 172 -22.97 3.24 11.30
N THR A 173 -23.08 2.52 10.17
CA THR A 173 -22.22 1.36 9.93
C THR A 173 -20.79 1.85 9.69
N PHE A 174 -20.22 2.53 10.68
CA PHE A 174 -18.79 2.63 10.80
C PHE A 174 -18.33 1.25 11.24
N ASP A 175 -17.86 0.47 10.26
CA ASP A 175 -17.33 -0.89 10.43
C ASP A 175 -16.39 -0.94 11.65
N ASP A 176 -16.93 -1.41 12.79
CA ASP A 176 -16.30 -1.43 14.12
C ASP A 176 -15.30 -2.61 14.24
N THR A 177 -14.78 -3.10 13.12
CA THR A 177 -13.78 -4.17 13.08
C THR A 177 -12.40 -3.74 13.58
N ASN A 178 -12.16 -2.43 13.77
CA ASN A 178 -10.83 -1.92 14.14
C ASN A 178 -10.58 -1.74 15.65
N ARG A 179 -11.56 -2.03 16.53
CA ARG A 179 -11.36 -1.90 18.00
C ARG A 179 -10.74 -3.12 18.69
N ARG A 180 -10.52 -4.23 17.98
CA ARG A 180 -10.08 -5.49 18.59
C ARG A 180 -8.59 -5.55 18.98
N PHE A 181 -7.79 -4.53 18.63
CA PHE A 181 -6.34 -4.54 18.87
C PHE A 181 -5.86 -3.89 20.18
N VAL A 182 -6.71 -3.17 20.92
CA VAL A 182 -6.24 -2.35 22.06
C VAL A 182 -6.41 -3.02 23.43
N ARG A 183 -6.90 -4.27 23.50
CA ARG A 183 -7.10 -4.98 24.79
C ARG A 183 -6.31 -6.28 24.92
N ARG A 184 -4.97 -6.22 24.81
CA ARG A 184 -4.14 -7.38 25.22
C ARG A 184 -2.91 -7.07 26.08
N ILE A 185 -2.54 -5.81 26.31
CA ILE A 185 -1.35 -5.50 27.12
C ILE A 185 -1.78 -4.94 28.48
N ARG A 186 -2.25 -5.83 29.36
CA ARG A 186 -2.18 -5.74 30.83
C ARG A 186 -2.92 -6.95 31.41
N ALA A 187 -2.21 -8.07 31.52
CA ALA A 187 -2.43 -9.13 32.50
C ALA A 187 -1.39 -10.24 32.25
N GLN A 188 -0.20 -10.09 32.82
CA GLN A 188 0.61 -11.17 33.43
C GLN A 188 1.64 -10.49 34.34
N GLU A 189 1.15 -10.01 35.48
CA GLU A 189 1.92 -10.05 36.72
C GLU A 189 1.48 -11.31 37.45
N GLY A 190 2.46 -12.08 37.91
CA GLY A 190 2.32 -13.39 38.54
C GLY A 190 3.68 -14.06 38.56
#